data_AF-A0A936G2D4-F1
#
_entry.id   AF-A0A936G2D4-F1
#
_cell.length_a   1.000
_cell.length_b   1.000
_cell.length_c   1.000
_cell.angle_alpha   90.00
_cell.angle_beta   90.00
_cell.angle_gamma   90.00
#
_symmetry.space_group_name_H-M   'P 1'
#
loop_
_entity.id
_entity.type
_entity.pdbx_description
1 polymer ?
#
loop_
_entity_poly.entity_id
_entity_poly.type
_entity_poly.pdbx_seq_one_letter_code
_entity_poly.pdbx_strand_id
1 'polypeptide(L)'
;MNRPHVDIEQHGPGRYAVQASSFAGPVRFDLVLADEVGMHWLGTDPATARAIVVFLLDRQDAADLPTEVDINAVFAAYPDAVGEIRALRDG
;
A
#
# COMPACT_ATOMS: atom_id res chain seq x y z
N MET A 1 20.10 6.55 5.49
CA MET A 1 19.14 5.55 4.96
C MET A 1 18.15 6.31 4.10
N ASN A 2 18.23 6.18 2.78
CA ASN A 2 17.29 6.82 1.85
C ASN A 2 15.95 6.09 2.00
N ARG A 3 14.97 6.68 2.69
CA ARG A 3 13.60 6.13 2.65
C ARG A 3 13.12 6.23 1.20
N PRO A 4 12.55 5.17 0.61
CA PRO A 4 11.95 5.26 -0.71
C PRO A 4 10.96 6.43 -0.70
N HIS A 5 11.09 7.33 -1.69
CA HIS A 5 10.13 8.41 -1.85
C HIS A 5 8.84 7.78 -2.37
N VAL A 6 7.80 7.84 -1.55
CA VAL A 6 6.47 7.32 -1.88
C VAL A 6 5.52 8.50 -1.84
N ASP A 7 4.97 8.82 -2.99
CA ASP A 7 3.92 9.82 -3.16
C ASP A 7 2.58 9.09 -3.34
N ILE A 8 1.54 9.56 -2.65
CA ILE A 8 0.22 8.92 -2.64
C ILE A 8 -0.84 10.00 -2.83
N GLU A 9 -1.58 9.88 -3.93
CA GLU A 9 -2.66 10.79 -4.30
C GLU A 9 -4.00 10.05 -4.25
N GLN A 10 -5.00 10.63 -3.59
CA GLN A 10 -6.33 10.03 -3.53
C GLN A 10 -7.13 10.41 -4.78
N HIS A 11 -7.47 9.43 -5.61
CA HIS A 11 -8.27 9.61 -6.82
C HIS A 11 -9.77 9.35 -6.60
N GLY A 12 -10.13 8.67 -5.51
CA GLY A 12 -11.52 8.39 -5.16
C GLY A 12 -11.67 7.74 -3.78
N PRO A 13 -12.91 7.48 -3.34
CA PRO A 13 -13.14 6.75 -2.09
C PRO A 13 -12.51 5.36 -2.20
N GLY A 14 -11.53 5.08 -1.34
CA GLY A 14 -10.79 3.82 -1.36
C GLY A 14 -9.86 3.62 -2.57
N ARG A 15 -9.56 4.64 -3.39
CA ARG A 15 -8.64 4.50 -4.53
C ARG A 15 -7.53 5.52 -4.49
N TYR A 16 -6.29 5.05 -4.53
CA TYR A 16 -5.09 5.84 -4.36
C TYR A 16 -4.10 5.58 -5.49
N ALA A 17 -3.68 6.60 -6.19
CA ALA A 17 -2.54 6.51 -7.09
C ALA A 17 -1.27 6.60 -6.26
N VAL A 18 -0.38 5.63 -6.43
CA VAL A 18 0.88 5.54 -5.70
C VAL A 18 2.02 5.66 -6.68
N GLN A 19 2.97 6.52 -6.36
CA GLN A 19 4.22 6.65 -7.08
C GLN A 19 5.38 6.35 -6.14
N ALA A 20 6.10 5.27 -6.42
CA ALA A 20 7.22 4.81 -5.61
C ALA A 20 8.50 4.75 -6.44
N SER A 21 9.63 5.10 -5.82
CA SER A 21 10.94 4.88 -6.42
C SER A 21 11.35 3.40 -6.33
N SER A 22 11.57 2.76 -7.47
CA SER A 22 12.17 1.42 -7.60
C SER A 22 13.61 1.52 -8.12
N PHE A 23 14.37 0.43 -7.98
CA PHE A 23 15.69 0.31 -8.58
C PHE A 23 15.70 0.51 -10.10
N ALA A 24 14.63 0.13 -10.80
CA ALA A 24 14.48 0.29 -12.25
C ALA A 24 14.01 1.70 -12.68
N GLY A 25 13.55 2.52 -11.74
CA GLY A 25 12.98 3.84 -11.99
C GLY A 25 11.72 4.11 -11.16
N PRO A 26 11.10 5.28 -11.30
CA PRO A 26 9.82 5.56 -10.65
C PRO A 26 8.72 4.68 -11.26
N VAL A 27 8.00 3.96 -10.40
CA VAL A 27 6.87 3.12 -10.78
C VAL A 27 5.59 3.74 -10.23
N ARG A 28 4.53 3.69 -11.04
CA ARG A 28 3.20 4.13 -10.65
C ARG A 28 2.23 2.95 -10.71
N PHE A 29 1.45 2.79 -9.66
CA PHE A 29 0.39 1.80 -9.58
C PHE A 29 -0.79 2.36 -8.79
N ASP A 30 -1.96 1.79 -9.00
CA ASP A 30 -3.18 2.12 -8.29
C ASP A 30 -3.38 1.16 -7.11
N LEU A 31 -3.57 1.70 -5.91
CA LEU A 31 -3.97 0.96 -4.72
C LEU A 31 -5.47 1.11 -4.50
N VAL A 32 -6.16 -0.03 -4.44
CA VAL A 32 -7.59 -0.12 -4.17
C VAL A 32 -7.79 -0.66 -2.75
N LEU A 33 -8.29 0.20 -1.88
CA LEU A 33 -8.79 -0.12 -0.55
C LEU A 33 -10.28 -0.46 -0.65
N ALA A 34 -10.61 -1.72 -0.49
CA ALA A 34 -11.99 -2.17 -0.32
C ALA A 34 -12.55 -1.75 1.06
N ASP A 35 -13.88 -1.78 1.20
CA ASP A 35 -14.57 -1.52 2.47
C ASP A 35 -14.12 -2.50 3.58
N GLU A 36 -13.63 -3.68 3.21
CA GLU A 36 -13.01 -4.68 4.10
C GLU A 36 -11.83 -4.13 4.93
N VAL A 37 -11.14 -3.08 4.46
CA VAL A 37 -10.12 -2.38 5.27
C VAL A 37 -10.73 -1.77 6.54
N GLY A 38 -11.99 -1.34 6.46
CA GLY A 38 -12.80 -0.93 7.60
C GLY A 38 -13.09 -2.09 8.55
N MET A 39 -13.35 -3.29 8.03
CA MET A 39 -13.56 -4.50 8.85
C MET A 39 -12.30 -4.90 9.64
N HIS A 40 -11.13 -4.60 9.11
CA HIS A 40 -9.84 -4.82 9.76
C HIS A 40 -9.39 -3.68 10.69
N TRP A 41 -10.27 -2.70 10.98
CA TRP A 41 -9.97 -1.52 11.82
C TRP A 41 -8.84 -0.64 11.28
N LEU A 42 -8.45 -0.84 10.02
CA LEU A 42 -7.37 -0.11 9.38
C LEU A 42 -7.90 1.19 8.74
N GLY A 43 -9.18 1.29 8.40
CA GLY A 43 -9.77 2.50 7.82
C GLY A 43 -9.24 2.82 6.42
N THR A 44 -10.03 3.47 5.58
CA THR A 44 -9.65 3.85 4.21
C THR A 44 -8.97 5.21 4.18
N ASP A 45 -8.04 5.46 5.10
CA ASP A 45 -7.34 6.73 5.22
C ASP A 45 -6.04 6.71 4.40
N PRO A 46 -5.52 7.88 3.97
CA PRO A 46 -4.23 7.96 3.28
C PRO A 46 -3.07 7.41 4.13
N ALA A 47 -3.17 7.46 5.46
CA ALA A 47 -2.18 6.84 6.36
C ALA A 47 -2.12 5.32 6.19
N THR A 48 -3.27 4.67 6.02
CA THR A 48 -3.39 3.23 5.80
C THR A 48 -2.89 2.85 4.42
N ALA A 49 -3.28 3.61 3.39
CA ALA A 49 -2.74 3.45 2.04
C ALA A 49 -1.20 3.48 2.05
N ARG A 50 -0.61 4.44 2.77
CA ARG A 50 0.83 4.56 2.92
C ARG A 50 1.46 3.36 3.62
N ALA A 51 0.88 2.91 4.72
CA ALA A 51 1.37 1.74 5.44
C ALA A 51 1.33 0.47 4.57
N ILE A 52 0.27 0.29 3.78
CA ILE A 52 0.16 -0.83 2.82
C ILE A 52 1.26 -0.77 1.76
N VAL A 53 1.48 0.41 1.18
CA VAL A 53 2.54 0.58 0.17
C VAL A 53 3.91 0.28 0.77
N VAL A 54 4.21 0.82 1.94
CA VAL A 54 5.50 0.56 2.62
C VAL A 54 5.65 -0.93 2.93
N PHE A 55 4.59 -1.58 3.42
CA PHE A 55 4.57 -3.01 3.67
C PHE A 55 4.89 -3.85 2.42
N LEU A 56 4.34 -3.46 1.27
CA LEU A 56 4.58 -4.11 -0.01
C LEU A 56 6.01 -3.87 -0.50
N LEU A 57 6.47 -2.61 -0.46
CA LEU A 57 7.80 -2.22 -0.91
C LEU A 57 8.93 -2.81 -0.05
N ASP A 58 8.64 -3.15 1.21
CA ASP A 58 9.57 -3.85 2.10
C ASP A 58 9.75 -5.33 1.70
N ARG A 59 8.76 -5.91 1.02
CA ARG A 59 8.73 -7.34 0.63
C ARG A 59 9.08 -7.58 -0.83
N GLN A 60 8.72 -6.67 -1.72
CA GLN A 60 8.95 -6.75 -3.16
C GLN A 60 9.24 -5.38 -3.73
N ASP A 61 9.98 -5.34 -4.84
CA ASP A 61 10.29 -4.07 -5.48
C ASP A 61 9.03 -3.47 -6.13
N ALA A 62 8.96 -2.14 -6.21
CA ALA A 62 7.81 -1.47 -6.81
C ALA A 62 7.57 -1.88 -8.27
N ALA A 63 8.61 -2.29 -9.00
CA ALA A 63 8.52 -2.72 -10.39
C ALA A 63 7.89 -4.11 -10.55
N ASP A 64 7.92 -4.94 -9.50
CA ASP A 64 7.25 -6.24 -9.48
C ASP A 64 5.78 -6.13 -9.07
N LEU A 65 5.36 -4.97 -8.57
CA LEU A 65 3.96 -4.74 -8.23
C LEU A 65 3.10 -4.67 -9.50
N PRO A 66 1.90 -5.26 -9.47
CA PRO A 66 0.95 -5.07 -10.55
C PRO A 66 0.55 -3.60 -10.65
N THR A 67 0.11 -3.18 -11.84
CA THR A 67 -0.37 -1.81 -12.07
C THR A 67 -1.56 -1.46 -11.20
N GLU A 68 -2.35 -2.46 -10.76
CA GLU A 68 -3.43 -2.30 -9.79
C GLU A 68 -3.25 -3.31 -8.66
N VAL A 69 -3.21 -2.81 -7.43
CA VAL A 69 -3.06 -3.59 -6.20
C VAL A 69 -4.37 -3.52 -5.42
N ASP A 70 -5.03 -4.66 -5.28
CA ASP A 70 -6.21 -4.81 -4.43
C ASP A 70 -5.78 -5.28 -3.03
N ILE A 71 -6.23 -4.56 -2.00
CA ILE A 71 -5.93 -4.90 -0.61
C ILE A 71 -6.43 -6.30 -0.21
N ASN A 72 -7.50 -6.80 -0.82
CA ASN A 72 -8.02 -8.14 -0.56
C ASN A 72 -7.07 -9.21 -1.09
N ALA A 73 -6.45 -8.96 -2.24
CA ALA A 73 -5.41 -9.83 -2.77
C ALA A 73 -4.16 -9.81 -1.87
N VAL A 74 -3.82 -8.64 -1.31
CA VAL A 74 -2.71 -8.52 -0.34
C VAL A 74 -3.01 -9.31 0.93
N PHE A 75 -4.21 -9.19 1.51
CA PHE A 75 -4.58 -9.96 2.70
C PHE A 75 -4.65 -11.47 2.44
N ALA A 76 -5.10 -11.87 1.25
CA ALA A 76 -5.09 -13.28 0.86
C ALA A 76 -3.68 -13.83 0.69
N ALA A 77 -2.74 -13.02 0.17
CA ALA A 77 -1.34 -13.40 0.00
C ALA A 77 -0.54 -13.35 1.32
N TYR A 78 -0.89 -12.42 2.20
CA TYR A 78 -0.16 -12.12 3.43
C TYR A 78 -1.12 -12.09 4.64
N PRO A 79 -1.30 -13.22 5.34
CA PRO A 79 -2.21 -13.29 6.49
C PRO A 79 -1.80 -12.36 7.64
N ASP A 80 -0.50 -12.09 7.80
CA ASP A 80 0.04 -11.18 8.83
C ASP A 80 0.02 -9.69 8.43
N ALA A 81 -0.43 -9.36 7.22
CA ALA A 81 -0.38 -8.00 6.70
C ALA A 81 -1.13 -7.01 7.58
N VAL A 82 -2.29 -7.38 8.12
CA VAL A 82 -3.11 -6.47 8.93
C VAL A 82 -2.35 -5.97 10.17
N GLY A 83 -1.63 -6.85 10.86
CA GLY A 83 -0.85 -6.49 12.06
C GLY A 83 0.34 -5.59 11.72
N GLU A 84 1.06 -5.93 10.65
CA GLU A 84 2.24 -5.19 10.20
C GLU A 84 1.87 -3.81 9.64
N ILE A 85 0.85 -3.73 8.79
CA ILE A 85 0.32 -2.46 8.25
C ILE A 85 -0.14 -1.57 9.41
N ARG A 86 -0.78 -2.15 10.43
CA ARG A 86 -1.19 -1.38 11.62
C ARG A 86 0.02 -0.83 12.36
N ALA A 87 1.05 -1.66 12.59
CA ALA A 87 2.28 -1.21 13.24
C ALA A 87 2.99 -0.10 12.43
N LEU A 88 2.97 -0.18 11.09
CA LEU A 88 3.52 0.85 10.20
C LEU A 88 2.68 2.13 10.16
N ARG A 89 1.36 2.03 10.39
CA ARG A 89 0.45 3.17 10.45
C ARG A 89 0.57 3.94 11.77
N ASP A 90 0.65 3.22 12.89
CA ASP A 90 0.72 3.77 14.25
C ASP A 90 2.16 4.15 14.67
N GLY A 91 3.17 3.75 13.88
CA GLY A 91 4.60 3.93 14.17
C GLY A 91 5.25 5.22 13.67
#